data_AF-A0A1B9GTZ5-F1
#
_entry.id   AF-A0A1B9GTZ5-F1
#
_cell.length_a   1.000
_cell.length_b   1.000
_cell.length_c   1.000
_cell.angle_alpha   90.00
_cell.angle_beta   90.00
_cell.angle_gamma   90.00
#
_symmetry.space_group_name_H-M   'P 1'
#
loop_
_entity.id
_entity.type
_entity.pdbx_description
1 polymer ?
#
loop_
_entity_poly.entity_id
_entity_poly.type
_entity_poly.pdbx_seq_one_letter_code
_entity_poly.pdbx_strand_id
1 'polypeptide(L)'
;MPVKREFRNLSSDSEDETKSGPSTLAPGDSISADEKPGPASKRNKTSPKSKSRSSTDTAAGKEGKGTKTPWSAQEDTALVDIMDDVIKKHLWPAIKASDNSQLIARTSYGCQYHAKLLVSAVID
;
A
#
# COMPACT_ATOMS: atom_id res chain seq x y z
N MET A 1 26.86 40.67 -29.91
CA MET A 1 27.79 40.08 -28.93
C MET A 1 27.90 41.02 -27.74
N PRO A 2 27.38 40.64 -26.55
CA PRO A 2 27.96 41.20 -25.33
C PRO A 2 28.21 40.16 -24.22
N VAL A 3 29.48 40.15 -23.79
CA VAL A 3 30.06 40.00 -22.43
C VAL A 3 29.62 38.85 -21.51
N LYS A 4 30.52 37.86 -21.42
CA LYS A 4 30.80 36.99 -20.27
C LYS A 4 30.94 37.80 -18.98
N ARG A 5 30.20 37.40 -17.94
CA ARG A 5 30.43 37.84 -16.56
C ARG A 5 30.74 36.62 -15.72
N GLU A 6 32.03 36.42 -15.47
CA GLU A 6 32.55 35.47 -14.49
C GLU A 6 32.28 36.03 -13.09
N PHE A 7 31.73 35.21 -12.21
CA PHE A 7 31.73 35.48 -10.77
C PHE A 7 32.61 34.46 -10.08
N ARG A 8 33.63 34.99 -9.41
CA ARG A 8 34.65 34.29 -8.65
C ARG A 8 34.11 33.87 -7.28
N ASN A 9 34.57 32.69 -6.87
CA ASN A 9 34.85 32.19 -5.52
C ASN A 9 34.33 32.99 -4.32
N LEU A 10 33.48 32.37 -3.51
CA LEU A 10 33.50 32.52 -2.06
C LEU A 10 33.56 31.12 -1.42
N SER A 11 34.73 30.80 -0.85
CA SER A 11 34.91 29.71 0.10
C SER A 11 34.21 30.11 1.40
N SER A 12 33.35 29.25 1.94
CA SER A 12 32.85 29.40 3.31
C SER A 12 33.15 28.12 4.07
N ASP A 13 34.11 28.29 4.96
CA ASP A 13 34.59 27.38 6.00
C ASP A 13 33.57 27.38 7.16
N SER A 14 33.13 26.20 7.61
CA SER A 14 32.67 25.96 8.99
C SER A 14 32.30 24.49 9.24
N GLU A 15 33.21 23.81 9.93
CA GLU A 15 33.03 23.02 11.17
C GLU A 15 31.78 22.12 11.32
N ASP A 16 31.97 20.82 11.61
CA ASP A 16 32.03 20.34 13.01
C ASP A 16 31.95 18.80 13.04
N GLU A 17 32.91 18.20 13.73
CA GLU A 17 33.05 16.76 13.93
C GLU A 17 32.47 16.40 15.31
N THR A 18 31.33 15.70 15.37
CA THR A 18 30.92 15.02 16.61
C THR A 18 30.62 13.54 16.39
N LYS A 19 31.52 12.75 16.96
CA LYS A 19 31.49 11.31 17.18
C LYS A 19 30.75 11.00 18.50
N SER A 20 29.87 9.98 18.51
CA SER A 20 29.40 9.11 19.63
C SER A 20 27.92 8.77 19.41
N GLY A 21 27.39 7.55 19.43
CA GLY A 21 27.85 6.17 19.67
C GLY A 21 26.61 5.24 19.47
N PRO A 22 26.75 3.91 19.43
CA PRO A 22 25.64 2.97 19.19
C PRO A 22 24.91 2.63 20.49
N SER A 23 23.58 2.71 20.51
CA SER A 23 22.78 2.22 21.65
C SER A 23 22.04 0.94 21.30
N THR A 24 22.32 -0.04 22.14
CA THR A 24 22.00 -1.47 22.10
C THR A 24 20.56 -1.79 22.51
N LEU A 25 19.96 -2.74 21.79
CA LEU A 25 18.92 -3.74 22.11
C LEU A 25 18.19 -3.69 23.47
N ALA A 26 16.87 -3.94 23.45
CA ALA A 26 16.31 -5.13 24.09
C ALA A 26 14.96 -5.57 23.48
N PRO A 27 14.73 -6.89 23.33
CA PRO A 27 13.49 -7.51 22.85
C PRO A 27 12.57 -7.92 24.01
N GLY A 28 11.28 -8.01 23.73
CA GLY A 28 10.32 -8.68 24.61
C GLY A 28 9.12 -7.80 24.92
N ASP A 29 7.98 -8.13 24.33
CA ASP A 29 6.95 -8.64 25.21
C ASP A 29 6.06 -9.67 24.52
N SER A 30 5.84 -10.73 25.27
CA SER A 30 5.20 -11.98 24.90
C SER A 30 3.68 -11.79 24.86
N ILE A 31 3.01 -12.34 23.86
CA ILE A 31 1.64 -12.83 24.03
C ILE A 31 1.50 -14.24 23.46
N SER A 32 1.52 -15.17 24.39
CA SER A 32 1.06 -16.56 24.30
C SER A 32 -0.44 -16.64 24.01
N ALA A 33 -0.80 -17.61 23.17
CA ALA A 33 -1.96 -18.54 23.23
C ALA A 33 -2.15 -19.05 21.79
N ASP A 34 -1.58 -20.17 21.36
CA ASP A 34 -1.88 -21.56 21.76
C ASP A 34 -3.35 -21.80 22.14
N GLU A 35 -4.19 -22.11 21.14
CA GLU A 35 -5.05 -23.30 21.22
C GLU A 35 -5.71 -23.61 19.86
N LYS A 36 -5.33 -24.76 19.30
CA LYS A 36 -6.11 -25.65 18.42
C LYS A 36 -5.60 -27.06 18.81
N PRO A 37 -6.38 -28.17 18.84
CA PRO A 37 -7.64 -28.44 18.15
C PRO A 37 -8.68 -29.26 18.95
N GLY A 38 -9.91 -29.36 18.43
CA GLY A 38 -10.92 -30.30 18.94
C GLY A 38 -11.92 -30.74 17.86
N PRO A 39 -12.02 -32.05 17.54
CA PRO A 39 -12.87 -32.58 16.46
C PRO A 39 -14.21 -33.12 16.96
N ALA A 40 -15.06 -33.51 15.99
CA ALA A 40 -16.37 -34.18 16.08
C ALA A 40 -17.57 -33.21 16.24
N SER A 41 -18.70 -33.39 15.56
CA SER A 41 -19.42 -34.65 15.41
C SER A 41 -20.61 -34.53 14.44
N LYS A 42 -20.96 -35.67 13.80
CA LYS A 42 -22.27 -36.09 13.26
C LYS A 42 -22.74 -35.66 11.85
N ARG A 43 -22.31 -36.48 10.89
CA ARG A 43 -23.11 -37.30 9.94
C ARG A 43 -24.65 -37.29 10.12
N ASN A 44 -25.38 -36.92 9.07
CA ASN A 44 -26.65 -37.51 8.57
C ASN A 44 -27.26 -36.55 7.52
N LYS A 45 -28.02 -36.91 6.49
CA LYS A 45 -28.34 -38.14 5.74
C LYS A 45 -29.30 -37.63 4.63
N THR A 46 -28.99 -37.90 3.36
CA THR A 46 -29.92 -38.10 2.23
C THR A 46 -31.00 -37.05 1.85
N SER A 47 -30.84 -36.60 0.59
CA SER A 47 -31.86 -36.51 -0.49
C SER A 47 -32.51 -35.17 -0.84
N PRO A 48 -32.73 -34.93 -2.16
CA PRO A 48 -32.99 -33.60 -2.72
C PRO A 48 -34.49 -33.31 -2.79
N LYS A 49 -34.88 -32.07 -2.50
CA LYS A 49 -36.24 -31.60 -2.79
C LYS A 49 -36.16 -30.36 -3.66
N SER A 50 -36.37 -30.57 -4.96
CA SER A 50 -36.72 -29.50 -5.88
C SER A 50 -38.00 -28.83 -5.38
N LYS A 51 -37.96 -27.51 -5.23
CA LYS A 51 -39.15 -26.69 -5.34
C LYS A 51 -38.75 -25.28 -5.76
N SER A 52 -38.78 -25.09 -7.08
CA SER A 52 -39.08 -23.81 -7.68
C SER A 52 -40.33 -23.24 -7.00
N ARG A 53 -40.23 -22.01 -6.50
CA ARG A 53 -41.34 -21.04 -6.40
C ARG A 53 -40.76 -19.66 -6.07
N SER A 54 -40.95 -18.78 -7.05
CA SER A 54 -40.99 -17.33 -6.91
C SER A 54 -41.76 -16.93 -5.65
N SER A 55 -41.12 -16.13 -4.80
CA SER A 55 -41.76 -15.29 -3.79
C SER A 55 -40.89 -14.05 -3.59
N THR A 56 -41.38 -12.93 -4.09
CA THR A 56 -41.00 -11.59 -3.66
C THR A 56 -41.49 -11.43 -2.23
N ASP A 57 -40.60 -11.59 -1.26
CA ASP A 57 -40.88 -11.29 0.14
C ASP A 57 -39.86 -10.28 0.66
N THR A 58 -40.35 -9.06 0.86
CA THR A 58 -39.69 -7.97 1.56
C THR A 58 -39.59 -8.34 3.04
N ALA A 59 -38.60 -9.16 3.39
CA ALA A 59 -38.30 -9.51 4.78
C ALA A 59 -37.26 -8.53 5.34
N ALA A 60 -37.75 -7.55 6.10
CA ALA A 60 -36.96 -6.83 7.09
C ALA A 60 -36.40 -7.82 8.14
N GLY A 61 -35.13 -7.64 8.50
CA GLY A 61 -34.53 -8.32 9.63
C GLY A 61 -33.72 -9.57 9.30
N LYS A 62 -32.47 -9.36 8.86
CA LYS A 62 -31.38 -10.25 9.21
C LYS A 62 -30.12 -9.42 9.36
N GLU A 63 -29.57 -9.46 10.57
CA GLU A 63 -28.32 -8.85 10.97
C GLU A 63 -27.28 -9.04 9.87
N GLY A 64 -26.93 -7.93 9.23
CA GLY A 64 -26.13 -7.90 8.01
C GLY A 64 -24.69 -8.31 8.33
N LYS A 65 -24.44 -9.62 8.33
CA LYS A 65 -23.08 -10.15 8.16
C LYS A 65 -22.68 -9.79 6.74
N GLY A 66 -22.12 -8.59 6.59
CA GLY A 66 -21.85 -7.95 5.30
C GLY A 66 -21.14 -8.90 4.37
N THR A 67 -21.85 -9.36 3.34
CA THR A 67 -21.25 -10.06 2.23
C THR A 67 -20.35 -9.03 1.55
N LYS A 68 -19.03 -9.17 1.71
CA LYS A 68 -18.09 -8.31 1.00
C LYS A 68 -18.34 -8.47 -0.50
N THR A 69 -18.57 -7.36 -1.20
CA THR A 69 -18.69 -7.36 -2.65
C THR A 69 -17.38 -7.90 -3.25
N PRO A 70 -17.43 -8.93 -4.12
CA PRO A 70 -16.23 -9.40 -4.81
C PRO A 70 -15.75 -8.36 -5.82
N TRP A 71 -14.44 -8.23 -5.98
CA TRP A 71 -13.83 -7.39 -7.01
C TRP A 71 -14.05 -8.00 -8.40
N SER A 72 -14.38 -7.15 -9.37
CA SER A 72 -14.47 -7.49 -10.78
C SER A 72 -13.23 -7.00 -11.53
N ALA A 73 -12.89 -7.70 -12.62
CA ALA A 73 -11.75 -7.31 -13.48
C ALA A 73 -11.89 -5.88 -14.05
N GLN A 74 -13.12 -5.40 -14.23
CA GLN A 74 -13.37 -4.02 -14.66
C GLN A 74 -13.03 -3.01 -13.56
N GLU A 75 -13.34 -3.30 -12.30
CA GLU A 75 -12.95 -2.47 -11.16
C GLU A 75 -11.43 -2.45 -10.99
N ASP A 76 -10.76 -3.60 -11.14
CA ASP A 76 -9.31 -3.69 -11.09
C ASP A 76 -8.65 -2.83 -12.17
N THR A 77 -9.15 -2.91 -13.41
CA THR A 77 -8.65 -2.10 -14.53
C THR A 77 -8.82 -0.60 -14.24
N ALA A 78 -10.02 -0.20 -13.81
CA ALA A 78 -10.30 1.19 -13.48
C ALA A 78 -9.42 1.69 -12.33
N LEU A 79 -9.15 0.85 -11.33
CA LEU A 79 -8.29 1.19 -10.21
C LEU A 79 -6.83 1.36 -10.65
N VAL A 80 -6.31 0.48 -11.51
CA VAL A 80 -4.96 0.58 -12.07
C VAL A 80 -4.78 1.89 -12.85
N ASP A 81 -5.77 2.27 -13.67
CA ASP A 81 -5.74 3.51 -14.44
C ASP A 81 -5.71 4.75 -13.52
N ILE A 82 -6.53 4.75 -12.46
CA ILE A 82 -6.55 5.83 -11.46
C ILE A 82 -5.20 5.91 -10.75
N MET A 83 -4.62 4.78 -10.35
CA MET A 83 -3.31 4.73 -9.70
C MET A 83 -2.20 5.29 -10.58
N ASP A 84 -2.19 4.96 -11.88
CA ASP A 84 -1.21 5.50 -12.82
C ASP A 84 -1.32 7.03 -12.94
N ASP A 85 -2.55 7.54 -12.99
CA ASP A 85 -2.82 8.97 -13.02
C ASP A 85 -2.35 9.69 -11.75
N VAL A 86 -2.60 9.10 -10.58
CA VAL A 86 -2.14 9.63 -9.29
C VAL A 86 -0.61 9.65 -9.23
N ILE A 87 0.04 8.57 -9.69
CA ILE A 87 1.51 8.49 -9.75
C ILE A 87 2.08 9.59 -10.65
N LYS A 88 1.50 9.83 -11.82
CA LYS A 88 1.97 10.88 -12.74
C LYS A 88 1.79 12.29 -12.17
N LYS A 89 0.62 12.57 -11.56
CA LYS A 89 0.22 13.92 -11.16
C LYS A 89 0.71 14.32 -9.77
N HIS A 90 0.69 13.41 -8.81
CA HIS A 90 0.83 13.74 -7.39
C HIS A 90 2.11 13.20 -6.74
N LEU A 91 2.70 12.12 -7.26
CA LEU A 91 3.89 11.53 -6.64
C LEU A 91 5.08 12.49 -6.61
N TRP A 92 5.40 13.11 -7.75
CA TRP A 92 6.59 13.97 -7.84
C TRP A 92 6.50 15.24 -6.98
N PRO A 93 5.37 15.97 -6.95
CA PRO A 93 5.16 17.04 -5.98
C PRO A 93 5.36 16.58 -4.53
N ALA A 94 4.82 15.41 -4.15
CA ALA A 94 4.96 14.89 -2.80
C ALA A 94 6.41 14.53 -2.43
N ILE A 95 7.18 13.95 -3.36
CA ILE A 95 8.61 13.65 -3.15
C ILE A 95 9.44 14.92 -2.97
N LYS A 96 9.14 15.97 -3.74
CA LYS A 96 9.84 17.25 -3.56
C LYS A 96 9.49 17.92 -2.23
N ALA A 97 8.26 17.75 -1.74
CA ALA A 97 7.82 18.31 -0.47
C ALA A 97 8.33 17.54 0.76
N SER A 98 8.86 16.32 0.59
CA SER A 98 9.37 15.51 1.70
C SER A 98 10.86 15.76 2.01
N ASP A 99 11.54 16.59 1.22
CA ASP A 99 12.98 16.89 1.33
C ASP A 99 13.89 15.64 1.36
N ASN A 100 13.40 14.51 0.85
CA ASN A 100 14.19 13.28 0.77
C ASN A 100 15.16 13.35 -0.41
N SER A 101 16.41 13.72 -0.13
CA SER A 101 17.47 13.89 -1.12
C SER A 101 17.73 12.62 -1.96
N GLN A 102 17.57 11.42 -1.38
CA GLN A 102 17.77 10.17 -2.09
C GLN A 102 16.71 9.94 -3.17
N LEU A 103 15.44 10.24 -2.87
CA LEU A 103 14.35 10.12 -3.83
C LEU A 103 14.44 11.23 -4.90
N ILE A 104 14.77 12.46 -4.51
CA ILE A 104 14.93 13.58 -5.45
C ILE A 104 16.04 13.26 -6.48
N ALA A 105 17.15 12.66 -6.05
CA ALA A 105 18.24 12.25 -6.93
C ALA A 105 17.83 11.19 -7.96
N ARG A 106 16.76 10.41 -7.70
CA ARG A 106 16.24 9.40 -8.65
C ARG A 106 15.42 10.01 -9.79
N THR A 107 15.16 11.32 -9.77
CA THR A 107 14.35 12.05 -10.75
C THR A 107 12.87 11.65 -10.77
N SER A 108 12.04 12.48 -11.41
CA SER A 108 10.60 12.22 -11.54
C SER A 108 10.30 10.89 -12.22
N TYR A 109 10.97 10.63 -13.35
CA TYR A 109 10.76 9.42 -14.14
C TYR A 109 11.15 8.16 -13.36
N GLY A 110 12.33 8.17 -12.72
CA GLY A 110 12.79 7.03 -11.93
C GLY A 110 11.85 6.68 -10.77
N CYS A 111 11.32 7.71 -10.10
CA CYS A 111 10.35 7.51 -9.02
C CYS A 111 9.01 6.97 -9.54
N GLN A 112 8.50 7.51 -10.66
CA GLN A 112 7.26 7.02 -11.27
C GLN A 112 7.38 5.57 -11.74
N TYR A 113 8.50 5.23 -12.41
CA TYR A 113 8.77 3.87 -12.87
C TYR A 113 8.83 2.89 -11.69
N HIS A 114 9.59 3.21 -10.65
CA HIS A 114 9.68 2.35 -9.47
C HIS A 114 8.35 2.21 -8.73
N ALA A 115 7.56 3.28 -8.63
CA ALA A 115 6.23 3.21 -8.01
C ALA A 115 5.31 2.24 -8.76
N LYS A 116 5.31 2.25 -10.10
CA LYS A 116 4.51 1.32 -10.91
C LYS A 116 4.95 -0.13 -10.70
N LEU A 117 6.26 -0.40 -10.61
CA LEU A 117 6.76 -1.73 -10.30
C LEU A 117 6.31 -2.23 -8.92
N LEU A 118 6.35 -1.37 -7.90
CA LEU A 118 5.91 -1.73 -6.55
C LEU A 118 4.42 -2.04 -6.50
N VAL A 119 3.59 -1.30 -7.24
CA VAL A 119 2.15 -1.56 -7.32
C VAL A 119 1.89 -2.92 -7.99
N SER A 120 2.60 -3.24 -9.07
CA SER A 120 2.43 -4.52 -9.76
C SER A 120 2.98 -5.72 -8.97
N ALA A 121 4.09 -5.55 -8.25
CA ALA A 121 4.73 -6.64 -7.50
C ALA A 121 3.99 -7.04 -6.21
N VAL A 122 3.05 -6.22 -5.74
CA VAL A 122 2.25 -6.51 -4.53
C VAL A 122 1.01 -7.36 -4.85
N ILE A 123 0.72 -7.65 -6.13
CA ILE A 123 -0.49 -8.35 -6.58
C ILE A 123 -0.24 -9.86 -6.82
N ASP A 124 0.97 -10.38 -6.60
CA ASP A 124 1.31 -11.82 -6.62
C ASP A 124 1.20 -12.48 -5.23
#